data_AF-A0A952QI07-F1
#
_entry.id   AF-A0A952QI07-F1
#
_cell.length_a   1.000
_cell.length_b   1.000
_cell.length_c   1.000
_cell.angle_alpha   90.00
_cell.angle_beta   90.00
_cell.angle_gamma   90.00
#
_symmetry.space_group_name_H-M   'P 1'
#
loop_
_entity.id
_entity.type
_entity.pdbx_description
1 polymer ?
#
loop_
_entity_poly.entity_id
_entity_poly.type
_entity_poly.pdbx_seq_one_letter_code
_entity_poly.pdbx_strand_id
1 'polypeptide(L)'
;MASTKIKRDFPSLAAYLDHPHPNPLFRRIGAGPALGCLMALVSSLVVGVGVYALASPAIGPLMAVVASLAGSGAAAFAAAAAGWRIGRKNAAAPTAEDQLLAQGFGAVESFRRLDNEKKIPKWVDPIALQLLEAGAYHWGRVRQTFAGSQWHSADLPEHRANLRDKAIRAADLAMAELAILSAQCVGEPKKNRKDDFQAAFEDFADLAIEDAIRGLARVAATHPKAYRFESPRAKEIFEPAKGLAEQLKGLADEVASASFDAPAEDSSLRTSLGRESIDSLLTELRYTRLAEEELHGHQSE
;
A
#
# COMPACT_ATOMS: atom_id res chain seq x y z
N MET A 1 12.30 -14.96 6.60
CA MET A 1 13.21 -14.34 7.59
C MET A 1 13.17 -12.83 7.40
N ALA A 2 12.39 -12.13 8.23
CA ALA A 2 12.05 -10.71 8.06
C ALA A 2 13.23 -9.76 8.35
N SER A 3 13.25 -8.62 7.65
CA SER A 3 14.19 -7.51 7.81
C SER A 3 14.02 -6.84 9.18
N THR A 4 14.81 -7.28 10.18
CA THR A 4 14.77 -6.75 11.55
C THR A 4 15.21 -5.29 11.68
N LYS A 5 15.87 -4.73 10.66
CA LYS A 5 16.47 -3.39 10.74
C LYS A 5 15.48 -2.27 10.43
N ILE A 6 14.62 -2.44 9.42
CA ILE A 6 13.54 -1.47 9.16
C ILE A 6 12.52 -1.49 10.29
N LYS A 7 12.14 -2.68 10.77
CA LYS A 7 11.24 -2.81 11.92
C LYS A 7 11.74 -2.09 13.18
N ARG A 8 13.05 -1.86 13.30
CA ARG A 8 13.66 -1.14 14.41
C ARG A 8 13.77 0.36 14.17
N ASP A 9 14.18 0.77 12.97
CA ASP A 9 14.46 2.18 12.67
C ASP A 9 13.21 2.94 12.17
N PHE A 10 12.27 2.24 11.54
CA PHE A 10 11.05 2.77 10.90
C PHE A 10 9.85 1.80 11.09
N PRO A 11 9.37 1.62 12.35
CA PRO A 11 8.35 0.63 12.68
C PRO A 11 7.00 0.91 12.02
N SER A 12 6.58 2.17 11.87
CA SER A 12 5.28 2.51 11.30
C SER A 12 5.24 2.27 9.80
N LEU A 13 6.31 2.61 9.09
CA LEU A 13 6.47 2.30 7.68
C LEU A 13 6.50 0.79 7.46
N ALA A 14 7.19 0.03 8.31
CA ALA A 14 7.16 -1.43 8.21
C ALA A 14 5.74 -2.00 8.38
N ALA A 15 4.98 -1.50 9.36
CA ALA A 15 3.59 -1.90 9.55
C ALA A 15 2.71 -1.54 8.33
N TYR A 16 2.93 -0.37 7.73
CA TYR A 16 2.25 0.03 6.50
C TYR A 16 2.63 -0.86 5.31
N LEU A 17 3.90 -1.22 5.12
CA LEU A 17 4.34 -2.10 4.03
C LEU A 17 3.82 -3.54 4.19
N ASP A 18 3.68 -4.01 5.44
CA ASP A 18 3.11 -5.32 5.77
C ASP A 18 1.57 -5.33 5.62
N HIS A 19 0.92 -4.15 5.63
CA HIS A 19 -0.53 -4.06 5.44
C HIS A 19 -0.95 -4.50 4.02
N PRO A 20 -2.05 -5.27 3.87
CA PRO A 20 -2.57 -5.65 2.57
C PRO A 20 -3.15 -4.43 1.85
N HIS A 21 -2.51 -4.00 0.77
CA HIS A 21 -2.99 -2.91 -0.09
C HIS A 21 -3.77 -3.50 -1.26
N PRO A 22 -5.12 -3.49 -1.25
CA PRO A 22 -5.88 -4.03 -2.36
C PRO A 22 -5.71 -3.13 -3.59
N ASN A 23 -5.30 -3.70 -4.72
CA ASN A 23 -5.26 -2.95 -5.96
C ASN A 23 -6.71 -2.75 -6.49
N PRO A 24 -7.22 -1.51 -6.56
CA PRO A 24 -8.61 -1.25 -6.93
C PRO A 24 -8.92 -1.68 -8.36
N LEU A 25 -7.92 -1.71 -9.25
CA LEU A 25 -8.10 -2.19 -10.62
C LEU A 25 -8.37 -3.70 -10.67
N PHE A 26 -7.70 -4.50 -9.83
CA PHE A 26 -7.97 -5.93 -9.74
C PHE A 26 -9.32 -6.23 -9.11
N ARG A 27 -9.77 -5.40 -8.15
CA ARG A 27 -11.11 -5.53 -7.55
C ARG A 27 -12.23 -5.25 -8.57
N ARG A 28 -12.03 -4.30 -9.49
CA ARG A 28 -12.97 -3.98 -10.60
C ARG A 28 -12.99 -5.04 -11.71
N ILE A 29 -11.84 -5.64 -12.00
CA ILE A 29 -11.74 -6.75 -12.98
C ILE A 29 -12.44 -8.03 -12.46
N GLY A 30 -12.69 -8.09 -11.15
CA GLY A 30 -13.51 -9.11 -10.52
C GLY A 30 -12.73 -10.40 -10.28
N ALA A 31 -12.48 -10.71 -9.01
CA ALA A 31 -12.18 -12.08 -8.59
C ALA A 31 -13.39 -13.02 -8.76
N GLY A 32 -14.60 -12.48 -8.98
CA GLY A 32 -15.85 -13.24 -9.18
C GLY A 32 -15.83 -14.22 -10.37
N PRO A 33 -15.50 -13.78 -11.61
CA PRO A 33 -15.40 -14.70 -12.74
C PRO A 33 -14.17 -15.62 -12.68
N ALA A 34 -13.04 -15.18 -12.08
CA ALA A 34 -11.83 -16.01 -11.97
C ALA A 34 -12.00 -17.18 -10.97
N LEU A 35 -12.65 -16.96 -9.83
CA LEU A 35 -13.01 -18.02 -8.88
C LEU A 35 -14.12 -18.94 -9.42
N GLY A 36 -15.11 -18.38 -10.12
CA GLY A 36 -16.13 -19.17 -10.82
C GLY A 36 -15.55 -20.10 -11.89
N CYS A 37 -14.57 -19.62 -12.66
CA CYS A 37 -13.86 -20.43 -13.66
C CYS A 37 -12.96 -21.51 -13.03
N LEU A 38 -12.32 -21.23 -11.89
CA LEU A 38 -11.53 -22.25 -11.16
C LEU A 38 -12.43 -23.36 -10.60
N MET A 39 -13.61 -23.03 -10.07
CA MET A 39 -14.57 -24.04 -9.60
C MET A 39 -15.22 -24.83 -10.76
N ALA A 40 -15.40 -24.21 -11.92
CA ALA A 40 -15.83 -24.89 -13.15
C ALA A 40 -14.75 -25.84 -13.71
N LEU A 41 -13.46 -25.48 -13.57
CA LEU A 41 -12.34 -26.36 -13.93
C LEU A 41 -12.31 -27.62 -13.07
N VAL A 42 -12.51 -27.50 -11.75
CA VAL A 42 -12.51 -28.65 -10.84
C VAL A 42 -13.73 -29.54 -11.08
N SER A 43 -14.91 -28.97 -11.29
CA SER A 43 -16.14 -29.76 -11.53
C SER A 43 -16.14 -30.47 -12.90
N SER A 44 -15.62 -29.83 -13.95
CA SER A 44 -15.53 -30.46 -15.29
C SER A 44 -14.51 -31.60 -15.35
N LEU A 45 -13.42 -31.54 -14.57
CA LEU A 45 -12.41 -32.60 -14.48
C LEU A 45 -13.00 -33.85 -13.79
N VAL A 46 -13.82 -33.67 -12.75
CA VAL A 46 -14.47 -34.78 -12.02
C VAL A 46 -15.52 -35.47 -12.88
N VAL A 47 -16.34 -34.71 -13.62
CA VAL A 47 -17.38 -35.27 -14.50
C VAL A 47 -16.76 -35.92 -15.75
N GLY A 48 -15.71 -35.32 -16.33
CA GLY A 48 -15.02 -35.85 -17.51
C GLY A 48 -14.33 -37.19 -17.25
N VAL A 49 -13.68 -37.35 -16.09
CA VAL A 49 -13.04 -38.62 -15.70
C VAL A 49 -14.09 -39.69 -15.36
N GLY A 50 -15.19 -39.32 -14.67
CA GLY A 50 -16.24 -40.25 -14.28
C GLY A 50 -17.03 -40.85 -15.45
N VAL A 51 -17.35 -40.05 -16.48
CA VAL A 51 -18.12 -40.51 -17.65
C VAL A 51 -17.26 -41.33 -18.61
N TYR A 52 -15.97 -40.99 -18.78
CA TYR A 52 -15.09 -41.70 -19.71
C TYR A 52 -14.57 -43.04 -19.15
N ALA A 53 -14.40 -43.14 -17.81
CA ALA A 53 -14.05 -44.40 -17.14
C ALA A 53 -15.13 -45.48 -17.29
N LEU A 54 -16.39 -45.09 -17.51
CA LEU A 54 -17.51 -46.03 -17.75
C LEU A 54 -17.68 -46.44 -19.22
N ALA A 55 -17.14 -45.67 -20.18
CA ALA A 55 -17.51 -45.80 -21.59
C ALA A 55 -16.48 -46.54 -22.48
N SER A 56 -15.22 -46.71 -22.07
CA SER A 56 -14.24 -47.44 -22.89
C SER A 56 -13.04 -47.99 -22.11
N PRO A 57 -12.87 -49.33 -22.01
CA PRO A 57 -11.67 -49.93 -21.40
C PRO A 57 -10.49 -50.07 -22.39
N ALA A 58 -10.64 -49.69 -23.66
CA ALA A 58 -9.74 -50.13 -24.74
C ALA A 58 -8.69 -49.11 -25.20
N ILE A 59 -8.73 -47.86 -24.72
CA ILE A 59 -7.75 -46.83 -25.09
C ILE A 59 -7.20 -46.24 -23.79
N GLY A 60 -5.89 -46.38 -23.58
CA GLY A 60 -5.23 -46.20 -22.28
C GLY A 60 -5.55 -44.86 -21.58
N PRO A 61 -5.60 -44.87 -20.23
CA PRO A 61 -6.06 -43.74 -19.41
C PRO A 61 -5.28 -42.43 -19.65
N LEU A 62 -4.05 -42.52 -20.16
CA LEU A 62 -3.18 -41.38 -20.42
C LEU A 62 -3.63 -40.49 -21.58
N MET A 63 -4.16 -41.07 -22.68
CA MET A 63 -4.59 -40.28 -23.84
C MET A 63 -5.94 -39.57 -23.59
N ALA A 64 -6.81 -40.16 -22.77
CA ALA A 64 -8.07 -39.57 -22.36
C ALA A 64 -7.87 -38.38 -21.40
N VAL A 65 -6.89 -38.45 -20.50
CA VAL A 65 -6.50 -37.33 -19.61
C VAL A 65 -5.91 -36.18 -20.42
N VAL A 66 -5.09 -36.44 -21.45
CA VAL A 66 -4.52 -35.40 -22.30
C VAL A 66 -5.57 -34.72 -23.19
N ALA A 67 -6.49 -35.49 -23.79
CA ALA A 67 -7.57 -34.93 -24.61
C ALA A 67 -8.59 -34.13 -23.78
N SER A 68 -8.92 -34.60 -22.57
CA SER A 68 -9.77 -33.85 -21.64
C SER A 68 -9.08 -32.59 -21.13
N LEU A 69 -7.78 -32.62 -20.78
CA LEU A 69 -7.00 -31.43 -20.41
C LEU A 69 -6.85 -30.42 -21.55
N ALA A 70 -6.67 -30.87 -22.80
CA ALA A 70 -6.54 -30.00 -23.96
C ALA A 70 -7.87 -29.32 -24.34
N GLY A 71 -8.99 -30.06 -24.31
CA GLY A 71 -10.32 -29.52 -24.63
C GLY A 71 -10.92 -28.65 -23.52
N SER A 72 -10.84 -29.10 -22.26
CA SER A 72 -11.37 -28.35 -21.12
C SER A 72 -10.47 -27.17 -20.72
N GLY A 73 -9.16 -27.29 -20.88
CA GLY A 73 -8.21 -26.18 -20.70
C GLY A 73 -8.50 -25.04 -21.68
N ALA A 74 -8.66 -25.33 -22.97
CA ALA A 74 -8.96 -24.31 -23.98
C ALA A 74 -10.31 -23.62 -23.72
N ALA A 75 -11.35 -24.38 -23.34
CA ALA A 75 -12.66 -23.82 -23.00
C ALA A 75 -12.62 -22.97 -21.72
N ALA A 76 -11.87 -23.37 -20.69
CA ALA A 76 -11.69 -22.60 -19.48
C ALA A 76 -10.85 -21.33 -19.70
N PHE A 77 -9.79 -21.40 -20.51
CA PHE A 77 -9.02 -20.23 -20.92
C PHE A 77 -9.88 -19.27 -21.77
N ALA A 78 -10.69 -19.78 -22.69
CA ALA A 78 -11.61 -18.98 -23.48
C ALA A 78 -12.70 -18.33 -22.61
N ALA A 79 -13.25 -19.06 -21.64
CA ALA A 79 -14.23 -18.53 -20.68
C ALA A 79 -13.62 -17.50 -19.73
N ALA A 80 -12.39 -17.72 -19.25
CA ALA A 80 -11.65 -16.75 -18.44
C ALA A 80 -11.29 -15.50 -19.27
N ALA A 81 -10.85 -15.65 -20.51
CA ALA A 81 -10.55 -14.55 -21.41
C ALA A 81 -11.81 -13.78 -21.85
N ALA A 82 -12.93 -14.47 -22.05
CA ALA A 82 -14.22 -13.87 -22.36
C ALA A 82 -14.80 -13.14 -21.14
N GLY A 83 -14.74 -13.76 -19.95
CA GLY A 83 -15.10 -13.14 -18.68
C GLY A 83 -14.24 -11.91 -18.39
N TRP A 84 -12.94 -11.96 -18.67
CA TRP A 84 -12.04 -10.81 -18.58
C TRP A 84 -12.39 -9.71 -19.58
N ARG A 85 -12.71 -10.06 -20.83
CA ARG A 85 -13.16 -9.10 -21.86
C ARG A 85 -14.50 -8.45 -21.53
N ILE A 86 -15.46 -9.22 -21.02
CA ILE A 86 -16.80 -8.72 -20.64
C ILE A 86 -16.69 -7.87 -19.37
N GLY A 87 -15.93 -8.33 -18.37
CA GLY A 87 -15.62 -7.55 -17.17
C GLY A 87 -14.92 -6.23 -17.49
N ARG A 88 -14.00 -6.22 -18.47
CA ARG A 88 -13.32 -5.00 -18.94
C ARG A 88 -14.23 -4.06 -19.75
N LYS A 89 -15.24 -4.60 -20.44
CA LYS A 89 -16.23 -3.80 -21.20
C LYS A 89 -17.32 -3.19 -20.32
N ASN A 90 -17.67 -3.87 -19.22
CA ASN A 90 -18.70 -3.43 -18.29
C ASN A 90 -18.15 -2.72 -17.04
N ALA A 91 -16.83 -2.75 -16.82
CA ALA A 91 -16.20 -1.96 -15.79
C ALA A 91 -16.31 -0.48 -16.18
N ALA A 92 -17.02 0.29 -15.35
CA ALA A 92 -16.97 1.74 -15.41
C ALA A 92 -15.51 2.21 -15.44
N ALA A 93 -15.23 3.29 -16.20
CA ALA A 93 -13.89 3.84 -16.30
C ALA A 93 -13.28 4.04 -14.91
N PRO A 94 -12.00 3.68 -14.71
CA PRO A 94 -11.35 3.84 -13.41
C PRO A 94 -11.35 5.32 -13.02
N THR A 95 -11.81 5.62 -11.80
CA THR A 95 -11.80 6.99 -11.29
C THR A 95 -10.36 7.48 -11.10
N ALA A 96 -10.14 8.79 -11.05
CA ALA A 96 -8.81 9.36 -10.80
C ALA A 96 -8.21 8.84 -9.47
N GLU A 97 -9.05 8.68 -8.44
CA GLU A 97 -8.68 8.10 -7.15
C GLU A 97 -8.22 6.64 -7.28
N ASP A 98 -8.93 5.82 -8.08
CA ASP A 98 -8.53 4.42 -8.29
C ASP A 98 -7.20 4.31 -9.03
N GLN A 99 -6.94 5.23 -9.98
CA GLN A 99 -5.66 5.29 -10.69
C GLN A 99 -4.53 5.70 -9.75
N LEU A 100 -4.76 6.68 -8.87
CA LEU A 100 -3.78 7.12 -7.88
C LEU A 100 -3.45 5.98 -6.90
N LEU A 101 -4.46 5.29 -6.37
CA LEU A 101 -4.25 4.14 -5.49
C LEU A 101 -3.51 3.00 -6.21
N ALA A 102 -3.78 2.76 -7.49
CA ALA A 102 -3.06 1.76 -8.27
C ALA A 102 -1.59 2.14 -8.52
N GLN A 103 -1.31 3.42 -8.76
CA GLN A 103 0.07 3.93 -8.85
C GLN A 103 0.78 3.84 -7.49
N GLY A 104 0.10 4.21 -6.41
CA GLY A 104 0.59 4.10 -5.04
C GLY A 104 0.90 2.66 -4.67
N PHE A 105 0.06 1.71 -5.07
CA PHE A 105 0.34 0.28 -4.91
C PHE A 105 1.65 -0.13 -5.60
N GLY A 106 1.90 0.35 -6.82
CA GLY A 106 3.17 0.11 -7.52
C GLY A 106 4.39 0.69 -6.77
N ALA A 107 4.25 1.89 -6.21
CA ALA A 107 5.28 2.50 -5.37
C ALA A 107 5.53 1.68 -4.09
N VAL A 108 4.48 1.26 -3.40
CA VAL A 108 4.56 0.43 -2.19
C VAL A 108 5.23 -0.91 -2.48
N GLU A 109 4.91 -1.56 -3.60
CA GLU A 109 5.54 -2.82 -4.00
C GLU A 109 7.05 -2.65 -4.25
N SER A 110 7.46 -1.50 -4.81
CA SER A 110 8.87 -1.18 -4.98
C SER A 110 9.61 -1.04 -3.64
N PHE A 111 8.97 -0.41 -2.64
CA PHE A 111 9.51 -0.32 -1.28
C PHE A 111 9.54 -1.69 -0.62
N ARG A 112 8.48 -2.50 -0.75
CA ARG A 112 8.43 -3.86 -0.21
C ARG A 112 9.55 -4.74 -0.78
N ARG A 113 9.83 -4.63 -2.09
CA ARG A 113 10.99 -5.31 -2.70
C ARG A 113 12.31 -4.87 -2.06
N LEU A 114 12.51 -3.56 -1.86
CA LEU A 114 13.70 -3.03 -1.20
C LEU A 114 13.81 -3.45 0.27
N ASP A 115 12.70 -3.59 1.00
CA ASP A 115 12.71 -4.10 2.38
C ASP A 115 13.08 -5.60 2.42
N ASN A 116 12.50 -6.40 1.52
CA ASN A 116 12.84 -7.81 1.39
C ASN A 116 14.34 -8.01 1.09
N GLU A 117 14.92 -7.12 0.29
CA GLU A 117 16.36 -7.08 0.00
C GLU A 117 17.21 -6.38 1.08
N LYS A 118 16.59 -5.85 2.14
CA LYS A 118 17.23 -5.09 3.24
C LYS A 118 17.99 -3.85 2.76
N LYS A 119 17.53 -3.25 1.66
CA LYS A 119 18.20 -2.16 0.94
C LYS A 119 17.62 -0.78 1.23
N ILE A 120 16.42 -0.67 1.81
CA ILE A 120 15.75 0.63 2.03
C ILE A 120 16.67 1.69 2.67
N PRO A 121 17.37 1.45 3.81
CA PRO A 121 18.15 2.51 4.47
C PRO A 121 19.36 2.99 3.67
N LYS A 122 19.71 2.28 2.58
CA LYS A 122 20.83 2.60 1.68
C LYS A 122 20.35 3.19 0.35
N TRP A 123 19.19 2.76 -0.15
CA TRP A 123 18.67 3.07 -1.48
C TRP A 123 17.61 4.18 -1.50
N VAL A 124 17.00 4.47 -0.34
CA VAL A 124 16.00 5.53 -0.23
C VAL A 124 16.62 6.70 0.49
N ASP A 125 16.37 7.90 -0.02
CA ASP A 125 16.79 9.14 0.63
C ASP A 125 16.25 9.20 2.07
N PRO A 126 17.09 9.56 3.06
CA PRO A 126 16.67 9.59 4.46
C PRO A 126 15.52 10.57 4.74
N ILE A 127 15.42 11.67 3.99
CA ILE A 127 14.33 12.65 4.16
C ILE A 127 13.01 12.02 3.72
N ALA A 128 13.00 11.36 2.56
CA ALA A 128 11.82 10.65 2.07
C ALA A 128 11.39 9.54 3.04
N LEU A 129 12.35 8.82 3.64
CA LEU A 129 12.04 7.81 4.65
C LEU A 129 11.40 8.38 5.91
N GLN A 130 11.89 9.51 6.42
CA GLN A 130 11.30 10.15 7.60
C GLN A 130 9.87 10.63 7.33
N LEU A 131 9.62 11.18 6.15
CA LEU A 131 8.27 11.60 5.75
C LEU A 131 7.33 10.40 5.58
N LEU A 132 7.80 9.32 4.96
CA LEU A 132 7.04 8.07 4.85
C LEU A 132 6.73 7.45 6.21
N GLU A 133 7.69 7.45 7.14
CA GLU A 133 7.48 6.97 8.51
C GLU A 133 6.44 7.81 9.24
N ALA A 134 6.55 9.14 9.17
CA ALA A 134 5.59 10.05 9.80
C ALA A 134 4.18 9.89 9.20
N GLY A 135 4.07 9.82 7.88
CA GLY A 135 2.81 9.56 7.19
C GLY A 135 2.21 8.21 7.61
N ALA A 136 3.01 7.15 7.61
CA ALA A 136 2.58 5.81 8.00
C ALA A 136 2.12 5.74 9.46
N TYR A 137 2.78 6.47 10.35
CA TYR A 137 2.38 6.59 11.75
C TYR A 137 0.96 7.19 11.88
N HIS A 138 0.71 8.32 11.21
CA HIS A 138 -0.60 8.99 11.27
C HIS A 138 -1.71 8.22 10.53
N TRP A 139 -1.39 7.61 9.40
CA TRP A 139 -2.30 6.68 8.71
C TRP A 139 -2.68 5.48 9.61
N GLY A 140 -1.70 4.93 10.33
CA GLY A 140 -1.92 3.85 11.28
C GLY A 140 -2.86 4.27 12.42
N ARG A 141 -2.66 5.49 12.95
CA ARG A 141 -3.56 6.08 13.96
C ARG A 141 -5.00 6.19 13.47
N VAL A 142 -5.24 6.72 12.26
CA VAL A 142 -6.60 6.82 11.68
C VAL A 142 -7.28 5.45 11.68
N ARG A 143 -6.58 4.43 11.16
CA ARG A 143 -7.12 3.07 11.09
C ARG A 143 -7.33 2.44 12.46
N GLN A 144 -6.42 2.65 13.39
CA GLN A 144 -6.53 2.12 14.75
C GLN A 144 -7.72 2.73 15.49
N THR A 145 -7.97 4.03 15.33
CA THR A 145 -9.14 4.70 15.92
C THR A 145 -10.44 4.07 15.43
N PHE A 146 -10.54 3.78 14.13
CA PHE A 146 -11.71 3.13 13.54
C PHE A 146 -11.78 1.62 13.73
N ALA A 147 -10.73 0.97 14.25
CA ALA A 147 -10.74 -0.47 14.54
C ALA A 147 -11.52 -0.81 15.83
N GLY A 148 -11.91 0.20 16.62
CA GLY A 148 -12.71 0.02 17.83
C GLY A 148 -14.10 -0.55 17.54
N SER A 149 -14.65 -1.36 18.47
CA SER A 149 -15.95 -2.02 18.31
C SER A 149 -17.11 -1.04 18.06
N GLN A 150 -17.02 0.17 18.60
CA GLN A 150 -18.01 1.25 18.40
C GLN A 150 -18.18 1.64 16.93
N TRP A 151 -17.15 1.50 16.10
CA TRP A 151 -17.18 1.82 14.67
C TRP A 151 -17.63 0.64 13.81
N HIS A 152 -17.92 -0.51 14.42
CA HIS A 152 -18.36 -1.74 13.77
C HIS A 152 -19.68 -2.29 14.32
N SER A 153 -20.36 -1.56 15.21
CA SER A 153 -21.68 -1.94 15.70
C SER A 153 -22.71 -1.92 14.58
N ALA A 154 -23.66 -2.85 14.62
CA ALA A 154 -24.79 -2.87 13.68
C ALA A 154 -25.65 -1.60 13.78
N ASP A 155 -25.67 -0.98 14.97
CA ASP A 155 -26.44 0.23 15.27
C ASP A 155 -25.67 1.53 14.95
N LEU A 156 -24.54 1.45 14.24
CA LEU A 156 -23.77 2.64 13.87
C LEU A 156 -24.60 3.51 12.89
N PRO A 157 -24.86 4.79 13.20
CA PRO A 157 -25.57 5.67 12.28
C PRO A 157 -24.89 5.77 10.91
N GLU A 158 -25.67 5.83 9.84
CA GLU A 158 -25.17 5.82 8.46
C GLU A 158 -24.15 6.95 8.21
N HIS A 159 -24.39 8.14 8.76
CA HIS A 159 -23.48 9.27 8.63
C HIS A 159 -22.09 8.98 9.24
N ARG A 160 -22.02 8.21 10.34
CA ARG A 160 -20.74 7.81 10.98
C ARG A 160 -20.03 6.71 10.20
N ALA A 161 -20.78 5.74 9.66
CA ALA A 161 -20.22 4.74 8.76
C ALA A 161 -19.60 5.41 7.51
N ASN A 162 -20.32 6.39 6.94
CA ASN A 162 -19.85 7.18 5.82
C ASN A 162 -18.61 8.03 6.17
N LEU A 163 -18.58 8.65 7.36
CA LEU A 163 -17.41 9.39 7.85
C LEU A 163 -16.18 8.49 7.98
N ARG A 164 -16.33 7.32 8.62
CA ARG A 164 -15.28 6.31 8.76
C ARG A 164 -14.72 5.92 7.40
N ASP A 165 -15.58 5.57 6.45
CA ASP A 165 -15.16 5.09 5.14
C ASP A 165 -14.47 6.20 4.33
N LYS A 166 -14.97 7.45 4.41
CA LYS A 166 -14.33 8.62 3.79
C LYS A 166 -12.96 8.91 4.41
N ALA A 167 -12.84 8.87 5.73
CA ALA A 167 -11.60 9.16 6.43
C ALA A 167 -10.53 8.10 6.16
N ILE A 168 -10.88 6.81 6.18
CA ILE A 168 -9.98 5.72 5.79
C ILE A 168 -9.52 5.90 4.35
N ARG A 169 -10.45 6.21 3.44
CA ARG A 169 -10.15 6.39 2.01
C ARG A 169 -9.26 7.61 1.76
N ALA A 170 -9.50 8.73 2.44
CA ALA A 170 -8.67 9.92 2.37
C ALA A 170 -7.25 9.63 2.88
N ALA A 171 -7.13 8.89 4.00
CA ALA A 171 -5.83 8.47 4.53
C ALA A 171 -5.08 7.55 3.55
N ASP A 172 -5.77 6.60 2.92
CA ASP A 172 -5.18 5.70 1.92
C ASP A 172 -4.70 6.47 0.67
N LEU A 173 -5.48 7.45 0.20
CA LEU A 173 -5.10 8.32 -0.92
C LEU A 173 -3.87 9.17 -0.60
N ALA A 174 -3.84 9.81 0.57
CA ALA A 174 -2.70 10.63 0.99
C ALA A 174 -1.42 9.79 1.14
N MET A 175 -1.51 8.59 1.70
CA MET A 175 -0.37 7.66 1.79
C MET A 175 0.07 7.13 0.43
N ALA A 176 -0.86 6.85 -0.48
CA ALA A 176 -0.54 6.45 -1.84
C ALA A 176 0.22 7.56 -2.58
N GLU A 177 -0.23 8.81 -2.48
CA GLU A 177 0.44 9.96 -3.08
C GLU A 177 1.82 10.19 -2.46
N LEU A 178 1.93 10.10 -1.13
CA LEU A 178 3.20 10.20 -0.42
C LEU A 178 4.19 9.11 -0.86
N ALA A 179 3.71 7.88 -1.07
CA ALA A 179 4.52 6.78 -1.60
C ALA A 179 4.99 7.05 -3.04
N ILE A 180 4.12 7.59 -3.90
CA ILE A 180 4.47 7.94 -5.30
C ILE A 180 5.56 9.03 -5.32
N LEU A 181 5.40 10.09 -4.53
CA LEU A 181 6.41 11.15 -4.43
C LEU A 181 7.75 10.62 -3.91
N SER A 182 7.69 9.80 -2.85
CA SER A 182 8.88 9.24 -2.21
C SER A 182 9.60 8.22 -3.09
N ALA A 183 8.88 7.52 -3.98
CA ALA A 183 9.48 6.59 -4.95
C ALA A 183 10.45 7.30 -5.92
N GLN A 184 10.29 8.61 -6.13
CA GLN A 184 11.21 9.42 -6.94
C GLN A 184 12.55 9.69 -6.23
N CYS A 185 12.64 9.38 -4.94
CA CYS A 185 13.86 9.49 -4.13
C CYS A 185 14.48 8.13 -3.81
N VAL A 186 14.21 7.14 -4.66
CA VAL A 186 14.85 5.84 -4.65
C VAL A 186 15.92 5.81 -5.73
N GLY A 187 17.13 5.38 -5.37
CA GLY A 187 18.23 5.29 -6.32
C GLY A 187 19.40 4.48 -5.79
N GLU A 188 20.34 4.20 -6.68
CA GLU A 188 21.56 3.51 -6.31
C GLU A 188 22.52 4.45 -5.58
N PRO A 189 23.08 4.02 -4.44
CA PRO A 189 24.06 4.81 -3.72
C PRO A 189 25.32 4.99 -4.59
N LYS A 190 25.78 6.23 -4.76
CA LYS A 190 26.93 6.60 -5.60
C LYS A 190 28.25 5.95 -5.19
N LYS A 191 28.34 5.47 -3.95
CA LYS A 191 29.51 4.77 -3.39
C LYS A 191 29.06 3.55 -2.65
N ASN A 192 29.78 2.45 -2.85
CA ASN A 192 29.53 1.20 -2.17
C ASN A 192 30.73 0.87 -1.29
N ARG A 193 30.47 0.68 0.01
CA ARG A 193 31.52 0.39 0.99
C ARG A 193 32.33 -0.85 0.62
N LYS A 194 31.69 -1.86 -0.01
CA LYS A 194 32.37 -3.06 -0.49
C LYS A 194 33.36 -2.76 -1.61
N ASP A 195 32.99 -1.89 -2.54
CA ASP A 195 33.83 -1.56 -3.69
C ASP A 195 35.01 -0.69 -3.23
N ASP A 196 34.78 0.24 -2.29
CA ASP A 196 35.86 1.00 -1.63
C ASP A 196 36.81 0.09 -0.82
N PHE A 197 36.28 -0.93 -0.14
CA PHE A 197 37.11 -1.91 0.58
C PHE A 197 37.88 -2.82 -0.38
N GLN A 198 37.26 -3.21 -1.50
CA GLN A 198 37.88 -4.07 -2.50
C GLN A 198 38.99 -3.34 -3.23
N ALA A 199 38.77 -2.07 -3.62
CA ALA A 199 39.83 -1.21 -4.16
C ALA A 199 41.00 -1.05 -3.16
N ALA A 200 40.70 -0.79 -1.88
CA ALA A 200 41.75 -0.71 -0.85
C ALA A 200 42.49 -2.05 -0.61
N PHE A 201 41.87 -3.18 -0.93
CA PHE A 201 42.48 -4.51 -0.83
C PHE A 201 43.26 -4.89 -2.10
N GLU A 202 42.82 -4.44 -3.27
CA GLU A 202 43.56 -4.53 -4.52
C GLU A 202 44.87 -3.70 -4.42
N ASP A 203 44.82 -2.51 -3.83
CA ASP A 203 46.01 -1.71 -3.51
C ASP A 203 46.96 -2.43 -2.52
N PHE A 204 46.42 -3.26 -1.62
CA PHE A 204 47.21 -4.09 -0.70
C PHE A 204 47.92 -5.23 -1.44
N ALA A 205 47.24 -5.83 -2.43
CA ALA A 205 47.79 -6.89 -3.28
C ALA A 205 48.87 -6.37 -4.22
N ASP A 206 48.76 -5.12 -4.66
CA ASP A 206 49.72 -4.41 -5.52
C ASP A 206 50.93 -3.84 -4.76
N LEU A 207 51.19 -4.32 -3.53
CA LEU A 207 52.34 -3.96 -2.67
C LEU A 207 52.38 -2.49 -2.19
N ALA A 208 51.33 -1.70 -2.39
CA ALA A 208 51.19 -0.34 -1.86
C ALA A 208 50.63 -0.35 -0.42
N ILE A 209 51.30 -1.10 0.47
CA ILE A 209 50.82 -1.43 1.82
C ILE A 209 50.45 -0.19 2.64
N GLU A 210 51.20 0.91 2.53
CA GLU A 210 50.94 2.15 3.26
C GLU A 210 49.69 2.90 2.75
N ASP A 211 49.46 2.87 1.43
CA ASP A 211 48.28 3.49 0.82
C ASP A 211 47.02 2.65 1.04
N ALA A 212 47.16 1.33 1.02
CA ALA A 212 46.09 0.38 1.36
C ALA A 212 45.65 0.49 2.83
N ILE A 213 46.59 0.60 3.78
CA ILE A 213 46.27 0.80 5.21
C ILE A 213 45.58 2.15 5.42
N ARG A 214 46.01 3.21 4.75
CA ARG A 214 45.33 4.51 4.78
C ARG A 214 43.94 4.44 4.14
N GLY A 215 43.78 3.71 3.04
CA GLY A 215 42.50 3.44 2.38
C GLY A 215 41.52 2.72 3.31
N LEU A 216 41.96 1.65 3.95
CA LEU A 216 41.15 0.88 4.90
C LEU A 216 40.78 1.69 6.14
N ALA A 217 41.73 2.45 6.70
CA ALA A 217 41.48 3.36 7.83
C ALA A 217 40.47 4.44 7.45
N ARG A 218 40.54 4.97 6.22
CA ARG A 218 39.58 5.96 5.70
C ARG A 218 38.18 5.36 5.51
N VAL A 219 38.06 4.15 4.96
CA VAL A 219 36.77 3.43 4.80
C VAL A 219 36.18 3.01 6.16
N ALA A 220 37.03 2.71 7.14
CA ALA A 220 36.62 2.42 8.51
C ALA A 220 36.14 3.67 9.27
N ALA A 221 36.82 4.82 9.07
CA ALA A 221 36.46 6.10 9.66
C ALA A 221 35.28 6.80 8.96
N THR A 222 34.98 6.43 7.71
CA THR A 222 33.87 7.02 6.95
C THR A 222 32.54 6.63 7.57
N HIS A 223 31.80 7.64 8.05
CA HIS A 223 30.52 7.44 8.71
C HIS A 223 29.54 6.68 7.78
N PRO A 224 28.78 5.68 8.25
CA PRO A 224 27.86 4.86 7.44
C PRO A 224 26.82 5.65 6.63
N LYS A 225 26.60 6.93 6.97
CA LYS A 225 25.71 7.86 6.26
C LYS A 225 26.27 8.29 4.90
N ALA A 226 27.59 8.29 4.71
CA ALA A 226 28.23 8.69 3.44
C ALA A 226 28.02 7.68 2.29
N TYR A 227 27.49 6.49 2.59
CA TYR A 227 27.17 5.44 1.61
C TYR A 227 25.67 5.34 1.29
N ARG A 228 24.88 6.33 1.73
CA ARG A 228 23.45 6.40 1.44
C ARG A 228 23.21 7.13 0.12
N PHE A 229 22.14 6.76 -0.56
CA PHE A 229 21.63 7.55 -1.66
C PHE A 229 21.10 8.89 -1.14
N GLU A 230 21.50 9.97 -1.80
CA GLU A 230 20.96 11.31 -1.61
C GLU A 230 20.33 11.73 -2.94
N SER A 231 19.02 11.93 -2.93
CA SER A 231 18.27 12.26 -4.14
C SER A 231 18.41 13.75 -4.47
N PRO A 232 18.77 14.12 -5.70
CA PRO A 232 18.74 15.53 -6.13
C PRO A 232 17.31 16.10 -6.09
N ARG A 233 16.29 15.25 -6.17
CA ARG A 233 14.86 15.62 -6.15
C ARG A 233 14.29 15.71 -4.74
N ALA A 234 15.05 15.34 -3.71
CA ALA A 234 14.57 15.36 -2.32
C ALA A 234 14.04 16.75 -1.91
N LYS A 235 14.70 17.83 -2.37
CA LYS A 235 14.28 19.21 -2.08
C LYS A 235 12.96 19.58 -2.77
N GLU A 236 12.74 19.09 -3.98
CA GLU A 236 11.53 19.37 -4.77
C GLU A 236 10.31 18.63 -4.20
N ILE A 237 10.51 17.39 -3.75
CA ILE A 237 9.42 16.58 -3.20
C ILE A 237 9.11 16.90 -1.74
N PHE A 238 10.03 17.55 -1.02
CA PHE A 238 9.94 17.73 0.42
C PHE A 238 8.68 18.48 0.84
N GLU A 239 8.43 19.66 0.27
CA GLU A 239 7.28 20.48 0.65
C GLU A 239 5.94 19.79 0.30
N PRO A 240 5.74 19.22 -0.90
CA PRO A 240 4.53 18.43 -1.20
C PRO A 240 4.34 17.24 -0.24
N ALA A 241 5.39 16.46 0.00
CA ALA A 241 5.32 15.27 0.86
C ALA A 241 5.10 15.63 2.34
N LYS A 242 5.70 16.72 2.82
CA LYS A 242 5.46 17.27 4.15
C LYS A 242 4.01 17.73 4.30
N GLY A 243 3.47 18.43 3.32
CA GLY A 243 2.07 18.86 3.32
C GLY A 243 1.10 17.68 3.46
N LEU A 244 1.34 16.58 2.76
CA LEU A 244 0.55 15.34 2.90
C LEU A 244 0.67 14.72 4.29
N ALA A 245 1.88 14.67 4.86
CA ALA A 245 2.09 14.14 6.21
C ALA A 245 1.41 14.99 7.29
N GLU A 246 1.44 16.32 7.16
CA GLU A 246 0.75 17.25 8.05
C GLU A 246 -0.78 17.14 7.93
N GLN A 247 -1.31 16.93 6.72
CA GLN A 247 -2.73 16.67 6.50
C GLN A 247 -3.17 15.33 7.09
N LEU A 248 -2.37 14.28 6.93
CA LEU A 248 -2.60 12.99 7.59
C LEU A 248 -2.62 13.12 9.10
N LYS A 249 -1.72 13.94 9.67
CA LYS A 249 -1.71 14.26 11.09
C LYS A 249 -3.01 14.97 11.51
N GLY A 250 -3.40 16.03 10.80
CA GLY A 250 -4.64 16.75 11.07
C GLY A 250 -5.86 15.82 11.04
N LEU A 251 -5.97 14.99 10.00
CA LEU A 251 -7.03 13.97 9.89
C LEU A 251 -7.01 13.00 11.08
N ALA A 252 -5.83 12.51 11.49
CA ALA A 252 -5.70 11.59 12.61
C ALA A 252 -6.12 12.20 13.95
N ASP A 253 -5.77 13.47 14.18
CA ASP A 253 -6.11 14.18 15.42
C ASP A 253 -7.61 14.51 15.49
N GLU A 254 -8.24 14.81 14.36
CA GLU A 254 -9.68 15.12 14.25
C GLU A 254 -10.53 13.86 14.36
N VAL A 255 -10.13 12.76 13.69
CA VAL A 255 -10.77 11.45 13.84
C VAL A 255 -10.69 10.94 15.28
N ALA A 256 -9.55 11.16 15.96
CA ALA A 256 -9.41 10.84 17.36
C ALA A 256 -10.39 11.65 18.22
N SER A 257 -10.45 12.97 18.02
CA SER A 257 -11.34 13.86 18.78
C SER A 257 -12.82 13.49 18.58
N ALA A 258 -13.25 13.31 17.33
CA ALA A 258 -14.63 12.90 16.98
C ALA A 258 -15.02 11.51 17.54
N SER A 259 -14.03 10.67 17.88
CA SER A 259 -14.29 9.36 18.49
C SER A 259 -14.51 9.43 20.01
N PHE A 260 -14.10 10.51 20.67
CA PHE A 260 -14.25 10.70 22.11
C PHE A 260 -15.52 11.48 22.49
N ASP A 261 -16.04 12.34 21.61
CA ASP A 261 -17.10 13.31 21.92
C ASP A 261 -18.54 12.84 21.59
N ALA A 262 -18.79 11.54 21.40
CA ALA A 262 -20.00 11.09 20.72
C ALA A 262 -21.13 10.48 21.61
N PRO A 263 -22.16 11.23 22.04
CA PRO A 263 -23.55 10.78 22.08
C PRO A 263 -24.18 10.75 20.67
N ALA A 264 -25.33 10.11 20.50
CA ALA A 264 -25.98 9.81 19.20
C ALA A 264 -26.77 10.99 18.59
N GLU A 265 -27.08 10.90 17.28
CA GLU A 265 -27.86 11.82 16.38
C GLU A 265 -27.07 12.94 15.67
N ASP A 266 -27.38 13.43 14.45
CA ASP A 266 -28.07 12.96 13.23
C ASP A 266 -27.56 13.82 12.02
N SER A 267 -27.78 13.34 10.79
CA SER A 267 -27.35 13.78 9.43
C SER A 267 -27.17 15.30 9.11
N SER A 268 -26.29 15.80 8.20
CA SER A 268 -26.14 15.60 6.73
C SER A 268 -25.10 16.65 6.18
N LEU A 269 -24.14 16.44 5.24
CA LEU A 269 -24.23 16.58 3.76
C LEU A 269 -22.81 16.67 3.06
N ARG A 270 -22.53 15.72 2.16
CA ARG A 270 -21.76 15.71 0.86
C ARG A 270 -20.66 16.75 0.46
N THR A 271 -19.39 16.27 0.45
CA THR A 271 -18.33 16.08 -0.62
C THR A 271 -17.87 17.18 -1.63
N SER A 272 -16.53 17.41 -1.66
CA SER A 272 -15.62 17.36 -2.85
C SER A 272 -14.20 16.88 -2.43
N LEU A 273 -13.28 16.53 -3.35
CA LEU A 273 -12.36 15.38 -3.27
C LEU A 273 -10.89 15.69 -2.85
N GLY A 274 -10.32 14.88 -1.95
CA GLY A 274 -8.89 14.80 -1.62
C GLY A 274 -8.38 15.91 -0.70
N ARG A 275 -8.03 17.07 -1.26
CA ARG A 275 -7.55 18.23 -0.49
C ARG A 275 -8.72 19.05 0.03
N GLU A 276 -9.69 19.29 -0.85
CA GLU A 276 -11.00 19.80 -0.48
C GLU A 276 -11.77 18.78 0.37
N SER A 277 -11.54 17.47 0.26
CA SER A 277 -12.27 16.53 1.14
C SER A 277 -11.78 16.59 2.57
N ILE A 278 -10.46 16.75 2.78
CA ILE A 278 -9.90 16.92 4.11
C ILE A 278 -10.30 18.30 4.64
N ASP A 279 -10.10 19.38 3.88
CA ASP A 279 -10.46 20.73 4.34
C ASP A 279 -11.99 20.90 4.53
N SER A 280 -12.82 20.30 3.67
CA SER A 280 -14.27 20.25 3.84
C SER A 280 -14.67 19.40 5.03
N LEU A 281 -14.04 18.26 5.28
CA LEU A 281 -14.30 17.46 6.49
C LEU A 281 -13.88 18.21 7.75
N LEU A 282 -12.72 18.88 7.73
CA LEU A 282 -12.26 19.72 8.84
C LEU A 282 -13.23 20.87 9.09
N THR A 283 -13.75 21.47 8.02
CA THR A 283 -14.73 22.55 8.09
C THR A 283 -16.09 22.03 8.58
N GLU A 284 -16.54 20.87 8.10
CA GLU A 284 -17.78 20.20 8.51
C GLU A 284 -17.71 19.79 9.99
N LEU A 285 -16.58 19.24 10.45
CA LEU A 285 -16.31 18.90 11.85
C LEU A 285 -16.28 20.13 12.77
N ARG A 286 -15.71 21.25 12.29
CA ARG A 286 -15.72 22.52 13.06
C ARG A 286 -17.12 23.14 13.14
N TYR A 287 -17.88 23.09 12.05
CA TYR A 287 -19.26 23.60 12.04
C TYR A 287 -20.19 22.75 12.89
N THR A 288 -20.04 21.43 12.86
CA THR A 288 -20.81 20.54 13.77
C THR A 288 -20.45 20.82 15.22
N ARG A 289 -19.17 20.95 15.56
CA ARG A 289 -18.74 21.31 16.92
C ARG A 289 -19.30 22.65 17.40
N LEU A 290 -19.26 23.69 16.57
CA LEU A 290 -19.81 25.00 16.94
C LEU A 290 -21.34 24.96 17.12
N ALA A 291 -22.04 24.24 16.25
CA ALA A 291 -23.48 24.03 16.39
C ALA A 291 -23.82 23.23 17.65
N GLU A 292 -22.99 22.26 18.03
CA GLU A 292 -23.11 21.48 19.26
C GLU A 292 -22.85 22.33 20.53
N GLU A 293 -21.84 23.19 20.50
CA GLU A 293 -21.53 24.13 21.58
C GLU A 293 -22.69 25.14 21.81
N GLU A 294 -23.33 25.64 20.74
CA GLU A 294 -24.52 26.52 20.84
C GLU A 294 -25.75 25.79 21.40
N LEU A 295 -25.97 24.54 21.01
CA LEU A 295 -27.09 23.73 21.50
C LEU A 295 -26.96 23.38 22.99
N HIS A 296 -25.73 23.14 23.47
CA HIS A 296 -25.47 22.87 24.88
C HIS A 296 -25.47 24.14 25.75
N GLY A 297 -25.11 25.29 25.16
CA GLY A 297 -25.28 26.60 25.80
C GLY A 297 -26.74 26.94 26.09
N HIS A 298 -27.68 26.50 25.24
CA HIS A 298 -29.11 26.75 25.40
C HIS A 298 -29.85 25.76 26.32
N GLN A 299 -29.23 24.65 26.75
CA GLN A 299 -29.80 23.72 27.72
C GLN A 299 -29.35 23.98 29.17
N SER A 300 -28.48 24.97 29.38
CA SER A 300 -27.92 25.32 30.70
C SER A 300 -28.39 26.68 31.25
N GLU A 301 -29.41 27.29 30.62
CA GLU A 301 -30.27 28.36 31.17
C GLU A 301 -31.68 27.83 31.46
#